data_AF-A0A5D2GKA2-F1
#
_entry.id   AF-A0A5D2GKA2-F1
#
_cell.length_a   1.000
_cell.length_b   1.000
_cell.length_c   1.000
_cell.angle_alpha   90.00
_cell.angle_beta   90.00
_cell.angle_gamma   90.00
#
_symmetry.space_group_name_H-M   'P 1'
#
loop_
_entity.id
_entity.type
_entity.pdbx_description
1 polymer ?
#
loop_
_entity_poly.entity_id
_entity_poly.type
_entity_poly.pdbx_seq_one_letter_code
_entity_poly.pdbx_strand_id
1 'polypeptide(L)'
;MTMFHFFNCAILAFGPHAVYYSATPLSEYDTLGTSVKAALVYLGTALVKLVCLATFLQVSENDGFDPYQELLKALIGFIDVAGLYFALTQLTHRNISQNHKFQAVGLGWAFADSVLHRLAPLWVGARGLEFTWDYILQGLEANANLVLSISLAALGSLIWLRKNKPKTLIPIIYACAGIVATMPSITSYLRRGLGWHFPKVVGFELFTSLVMAFISWQLFSACQRPYV
;
A
#
# COMPACT_ATOMS: atom_id res chain seq x y z
N MET A 1 -4.23 3.41 31.38
CA MET A 1 -4.92 2.60 30.34
C MET A 1 -4.67 3.15 28.94
N THR A 2 -4.68 4.48 28.74
CA THR A 2 -4.35 5.18 27.47
C THR A 2 -3.09 4.72 26.74
N MET A 3 -1.94 4.69 27.42
CA MET A 3 -0.67 4.24 26.83
C MET A 3 -0.70 2.76 26.41
N PHE A 4 -1.43 1.91 27.13
CA PHE A 4 -1.53 0.49 26.81
C PHE A 4 -2.30 0.26 25.49
N HIS A 5 -3.43 0.94 25.30
CA HIS A 5 -4.19 0.87 24.05
C HIS A 5 -3.40 1.44 22.87
N PHE A 6 -2.67 2.53 23.09
CA PHE A 6 -1.78 3.09 22.07
C PHE A 6 -0.72 2.09 21.63
N PHE A 7 0.04 1.53 22.57
CA PHE A 7 1.10 0.56 22.24
C PHE A 7 0.53 -0.68 21.55
N ASN A 8 -0.61 -1.22 21.99
CA ASN A 8 -1.22 -2.37 21.34
C ASN A 8 -1.62 -2.07 19.90
N CYS A 9 -2.26 -0.92 19.64
CA CYS A 9 -2.68 -0.57 18.29
C CYS A 9 -1.49 -0.17 17.39
N ALA A 10 -0.46 0.47 17.97
CA ALA A 10 0.79 0.75 17.28
C ALA A 10 1.55 -0.53 16.92
N ILE A 11 1.64 -1.50 17.84
CA ILE A 11 2.25 -2.81 17.58
C ILE A 11 1.43 -3.57 16.53
N LEU A 12 0.10 -3.50 16.57
CA LEU A 12 -0.76 -4.14 15.58
C LEU A 12 -0.57 -3.56 14.17
N ALA A 13 -0.41 -2.24 14.05
CA ALA A 13 -0.25 -1.56 12.77
C ALA A 13 1.19 -1.61 12.23
N PHE A 14 2.20 -1.43 13.09
CA PHE A 14 3.60 -1.28 12.67
C PHE A 14 4.45 -2.52 12.92
N GLY A 15 4.06 -3.39 13.85
CA GLY A 15 4.78 -4.62 14.18
C GLY A 15 5.01 -5.53 12.97
N PRO A 16 4.00 -5.78 12.11
CA PRO A 16 4.17 -6.59 10.91
C PRO A 16 5.22 -6.06 9.93
N HIS A 17 5.45 -4.74 9.86
CA HIS A 17 6.55 -4.18 9.04
C HIS A 17 7.92 -4.60 9.58
N ALA A 18 8.10 -4.54 10.91
CA ALA A 18 9.36 -4.94 11.55
C ALA A 18 9.59 -6.46 11.45
N VAL A 19 8.53 -7.25 11.62
CA VAL A 19 8.58 -8.72 11.43
C VAL A 19 8.94 -9.06 9.99
N TYR A 20 8.29 -8.43 9.00
CA TYR A 20 8.58 -8.66 7.59
C TYR A 20 10.03 -8.31 7.23
N TYR A 21 10.55 -7.17 7.72
CA TYR A 21 11.95 -6.81 7.52
C TYR A 21 12.91 -7.86 8.08
N SER A 22 12.64 -8.34 9.29
CA SER A 22 13.52 -9.28 10.01
C SER A 22 13.46 -10.69 9.44
N ALA A 23 12.26 -11.13 9.00
CA ALA A 23 11.99 -12.49 8.53
C ALA A 23 12.26 -12.70 7.03
N THR A 24 12.67 -11.66 6.30
CA THR A 24 13.01 -11.75 4.88
C THR A 24 14.50 -11.44 4.66
N PRO A 25 15.09 -11.75 3.48
CA PRO A 25 16.49 -11.45 3.19
C PRO A 25 16.88 -9.96 3.28
N LEU A 26 15.90 -9.07 3.48
CA LEU A 26 16.11 -7.62 3.67
C LEU A 26 16.99 -7.31 4.89
N SER A 27 16.92 -8.13 5.94
CA SER A 27 17.76 -8.00 7.13
C SER A 27 19.22 -8.36 6.85
N GLU A 28 19.47 -9.39 6.04
CA GLU A 28 20.82 -9.85 5.67
C GLU A 28 21.54 -8.87 4.74
N TYR A 29 20.81 -8.26 3.80
CA TYR A 29 21.38 -7.31 2.84
C TYR A 29 21.48 -5.86 3.36
N ASP A 30 21.15 -5.62 4.63
CA ASP A 30 21.08 -4.29 5.27
C ASP A 30 20.35 -3.25 4.39
N THR A 31 19.16 -3.61 3.92
CA THR A 31 18.40 -2.79 2.96
C THR A 31 17.58 -1.67 3.60
N LEU A 32 17.85 -1.34 4.87
CA LEU A 32 17.18 -0.26 5.59
C LEU A 32 17.30 1.07 4.83
N GLY A 33 18.51 1.42 4.38
CA GLY A 33 18.75 2.66 3.64
C GLY A 33 17.93 2.76 2.35
N THR A 34 17.67 1.63 1.68
CA THR A 34 16.82 1.61 0.47
C THR A 34 15.33 1.74 0.79
N SER A 35 14.89 1.13 1.89
CA SER A 35 13.51 1.22 2.36
C SER A 35 13.20 2.66 2.82
N VAL A 36 14.14 3.31 3.51
CA VAL A 36 14.05 4.72 3.92
C VAL A 36 13.97 5.64 2.70
N LYS A 37 14.80 5.42 1.67
CA LYS A 37 14.70 6.20 0.41
C LYS A 37 13.33 6.03 -0.26
N ALA A 38 12.79 4.82 -0.29
CA ALA A 38 11.46 4.57 -0.84
C ALA A 38 10.35 5.26 -0.02
N ALA A 39 10.46 5.25 1.31
CA ALA A 39 9.58 5.99 2.19
C ALA A 39 9.61 7.50 1.90
N LEU A 40 10.80 8.09 1.69
CA LEU A 40 10.94 9.50 1.32
C LEU A 40 10.30 9.83 -0.03
N VAL A 41 10.42 8.92 -1.02
CA VAL A 41 9.71 9.08 -2.30
C VAL A 41 8.20 9.07 -2.09
N TYR A 42 7.68 8.17 -1.25
CA TYR A 42 6.26 8.13 -0.91
C TYR A 42 5.78 9.44 -0.27
N LEU A 43 6.56 9.99 0.68
CA LEU A 43 6.24 11.28 1.29
C LEU A 43 6.15 12.39 0.24
N GLY A 44 7.10 12.42 -0.69
CA GLY A 44 7.07 13.37 -1.81
C GLY A 44 5.82 13.20 -2.69
N THR A 45 5.47 11.96 -3.05
CA THR A 45 4.26 11.70 -3.86
C THR A 45 2.98 12.01 -3.11
N ALA A 46 2.94 11.76 -1.80
CA ALA A 46 1.81 12.10 -0.94
C ALA A 46 1.60 13.62 -0.86
N LEU A 47 2.69 14.41 -0.75
CA LEU A 47 2.60 15.87 -0.80
C LEU A 47 2.04 16.36 -2.14
N VAL A 48 2.54 15.83 -3.26
CA VAL A 48 2.02 16.18 -4.59
C VAL A 48 0.54 15.81 -4.70
N LYS A 49 0.15 14.62 -4.22
CA LYS A 49 -1.24 14.17 -4.17
C LYS A 49 -2.11 15.13 -3.38
N LEU A 50 -1.68 15.54 -2.18
CA LEU A 50 -2.43 16.49 -1.35
C LEU A 50 -2.59 17.84 -2.03
N VAL A 51 -1.56 18.35 -2.71
CA VAL A 51 -1.66 19.59 -3.49
C VAL A 51 -2.68 19.42 -4.62
N CYS A 52 -2.60 18.34 -5.41
CA CYS A 52 -3.57 18.06 -6.47
C CYS A 52 -5.00 17.91 -5.93
N LEU A 53 -5.17 17.21 -4.80
CA LEU A 53 -6.47 17.05 -4.17
C LEU A 53 -7.03 18.42 -3.76
N ALA A 54 -6.22 19.27 -3.13
CA ALA A 54 -6.62 20.59 -2.68
C ALA A 54 -6.93 21.57 -3.84
N THR A 55 -6.25 21.44 -4.98
CA THR A 55 -6.47 22.33 -6.13
C THR A 55 -7.65 21.92 -7.01
N PHE A 56 -7.85 20.62 -7.20
CA PHE A 56 -8.79 20.10 -8.20
C PHE A 56 -10.10 19.58 -7.61
N LEU A 57 -10.15 19.19 -6.33
CA LEU A 57 -11.43 18.84 -5.71
C LEU A 57 -12.14 20.08 -5.19
N GLN A 58 -13.42 20.16 -5.54
CA GLN A 58 -14.34 21.10 -4.93
C GLN A 58 -14.95 20.45 -3.68
N VAL A 59 -15.03 21.18 -2.58
CA VAL A 59 -15.77 20.72 -1.39
C VAL A 59 -17.25 20.78 -1.74
N SER A 60 -17.86 19.62 -1.99
CA SER A 60 -19.32 19.51 -2.15
C SER A 60 -19.93 19.55 -0.74
N GLU A 61 -20.91 20.42 -0.49
CA GLU A 61 -21.64 20.48 0.79
C GLU A 61 -22.61 19.31 0.97
N ASN A 62 -22.87 18.54 -0.09
CA ASN A 62 -23.71 17.36 -0.06
C ASN A 62 -22.87 16.10 0.21
N ASP A 63 -23.26 15.29 1.20
CA ASP A 63 -22.69 13.96 1.50
C ASP A 63 -22.99 12.89 0.42
N GLY A 64 -23.45 13.31 -0.77
CA GLY A 64 -23.77 12.44 -1.89
C GLY A 64 -22.54 11.86 -2.60
N PHE A 65 -22.71 10.70 -3.23
CA PHE A 65 -21.66 10.12 -4.08
C PHE A 65 -21.58 10.90 -5.41
N ASP A 66 -20.57 11.76 -5.53
CA ASP A 66 -20.30 12.51 -6.77
C ASP A 66 -19.32 11.76 -7.68
N PRO A 67 -19.79 11.12 -8.78
CA PRO A 67 -18.95 10.24 -9.61
C PRO A 67 -17.78 10.97 -10.27
N TYR A 68 -17.96 12.25 -10.63
CA TYR A 68 -16.90 13.07 -11.21
C TYR A 68 -15.75 13.31 -10.21
N GLN A 69 -16.07 13.61 -8.95
CA GLN A 69 -15.06 13.84 -7.92
C GLN A 69 -14.32 12.56 -7.55
N GLU A 70 -15.03 11.43 -7.47
CA GLU A 70 -14.42 10.13 -7.18
C GLU A 70 -13.53 9.65 -8.34
N LEU A 71 -13.93 9.92 -9.59
CA LEU A 71 -13.07 9.69 -10.76
C LEU A 71 -11.79 10.55 -10.69
N LEU A 72 -11.92 11.83 -10.32
CA LEU A 72 -10.77 12.72 -10.20
C LEU A 72 -9.82 12.29 -9.07
N LYS A 73 -10.35 11.83 -7.93
CA LYS A 73 -9.56 11.18 -6.87
C LYS A 73 -8.83 9.95 -7.37
N ALA A 74 -9.50 9.10 -8.16
CA ALA A 74 -8.90 7.91 -8.73
C ALA A 74 -7.73 8.27 -9.66
N LEU A 75 -7.89 9.27 -10.52
CA LEU A 75 -6.83 9.77 -11.40
C LEU A 75 -5.64 10.32 -10.62
N ILE A 76 -5.90 11.12 -9.59
CA ILE A 76 -4.86 11.63 -8.68
C ILE A 76 -4.17 10.47 -7.92
N GLY A 77 -4.89 9.40 -7.61
CA GLY A 77 -4.34 8.18 -7.02
C GLY A 77 -3.24 7.53 -7.87
N PHE A 78 -3.27 7.66 -9.20
CA PHE A 78 -2.22 7.12 -10.07
C PHE A 78 -0.86 7.80 -9.90
N ILE A 79 -0.78 8.95 -9.22
CA ILE A 79 0.49 9.57 -8.81
C ILE A 79 1.32 8.61 -7.97
N ASP A 80 0.69 7.79 -7.14
CA ASP A 80 1.38 6.76 -6.34
C ASP A 80 2.03 5.71 -7.23
N VAL A 81 1.37 5.30 -8.31
CA VAL A 81 1.94 4.32 -9.26
C VAL A 81 3.16 4.91 -9.96
N ALA A 82 3.12 6.20 -10.33
CA ALA A 82 4.25 6.91 -10.90
C ALA A 82 5.41 7.06 -9.90
N GLY A 83 5.10 7.35 -8.64
CA GLY A 83 6.08 7.39 -7.55
C GLY A 83 6.72 6.03 -7.30
N LEU A 84 5.94 4.96 -7.31
CA LEU A 84 6.43 3.60 -7.14
C LEU A 84 7.30 3.16 -8.33
N TYR A 85 6.93 3.56 -9.56
CA TYR A 85 7.77 3.40 -10.74
C TYR A 85 9.13 4.08 -10.56
N PHE A 86 9.14 5.34 -10.11
CA PHE A 86 10.37 6.06 -9.81
C PHE A 86 11.20 5.36 -8.73
N ALA A 87 10.57 4.94 -7.63
CA ALA A 87 11.25 4.24 -6.55
C ALA A 87 11.86 2.90 -7.01
N LEU A 88 11.16 2.16 -7.87
CA LEU A 88 11.65 0.90 -8.42
C LEU A 88 12.69 1.08 -9.52
N THR A 89 12.68 2.14 -10.31
CA THR A 89 13.61 2.26 -11.45
C THR A 89 14.82 3.12 -11.14
N GLN A 90 14.63 4.24 -10.43
CA GLN A 90 15.65 5.28 -10.27
C GLN A 90 16.44 5.21 -8.97
N LEU A 91 15.90 4.56 -7.92
CA LEU A 91 16.68 4.38 -6.71
C LEU A 91 17.86 3.42 -6.97
N THR A 92 19.07 3.90 -6.72
CA THR A 92 20.30 3.11 -6.74
C THR A 92 20.35 2.20 -5.51
N HIS A 93 20.45 0.89 -5.74
CA HIS A 93 20.60 -0.10 -4.67
C HIS A 93 21.99 -0.70 -4.74
N ARG A 94 22.78 -0.51 -3.69
CA ARG A 94 24.19 -0.89 -3.70
C ARG A 94 24.41 -2.38 -3.36
N ASN A 95 23.42 -3.04 -2.73
CA ASN A 95 23.60 -4.35 -2.09
C ASN A 95 22.48 -5.39 -2.33
N ILE A 96 21.49 -5.15 -3.21
CA ILE A 96 20.32 -6.05 -3.34
C ILE A 96 20.16 -6.63 -4.74
N SER A 97 19.83 -7.92 -4.81
CA SER A 97 19.45 -8.54 -6.08
C SER A 97 18.14 -7.93 -6.61
N GLN A 98 18.00 -7.87 -7.93
CA GLN A 98 16.80 -7.32 -8.57
C GLN A 98 15.51 -8.05 -8.14
N ASN A 99 15.62 -9.30 -7.71
CA ASN A 99 14.50 -10.14 -7.27
C ASN A 99 13.98 -9.77 -5.87
N HIS A 100 14.80 -9.15 -5.01
CA HIS A 100 14.37 -8.73 -3.66
C HIS A 100 14.16 -7.22 -3.56
N LYS A 101 14.60 -6.46 -4.57
CA LYS A 101 14.46 -4.99 -4.64
C LYS A 101 13.04 -4.51 -4.37
N PHE A 102 12.04 -5.19 -4.91
CA PHE A 102 10.64 -4.79 -4.74
C PHE A 102 10.17 -4.90 -3.29
N GLN A 103 10.73 -5.81 -2.50
CA GLN A 103 10.34 -6.01 -1.10
C GLN A 103 10.80 -4.83 -0.24
N ALA A 104 12.03 -4.34 -0.45
CA ALA A 104 12.54 -3.17 0.25
C ALA A 104 11.74 -1.91 -0.09
N VAL A 105 11.47 -1.70 -1.39
CA VAL A 105 10.70 -0.54 -1.87
C VAL A 105 9.26 -0.61 -1.37
N GLY A 106 8.58 -1.75 -1.53
CA GLY A 106 7.19 -1.94 -1.10
C GLY A 106 7.03 -1.82 0.42
N LEU A 107 7.97 -2.34 1.20
CA LEU A 107 7.97 -2.21 2.66
C LEU A 107 8.12 -0.75 3.11
N GLY A 108 9.10 -0.04 2.56
CA GLY A 108 9.32 1.38 2.88
C GLY A 108 8.13 2.26 2.47
N TRP A 109 7.57 1.99 1.29
CA TRP A 109 6.35 2.64 0.79
C TRP A 109 5.16 2.43 1.73
N ALA A 110 4.85 1.17 2.05
CA ALA A 110 3.74 0.82 2.93
C ALA A 110 3.91 1.37 4.35
N PHE A 111 5.14 1.41 4.85
CA PHE A 111 5.44 1.94 6.17
C PHE A 111 5.15 3.44 6.22
N ALA A 112 5.62 4.20 5.23
CA ALA A 112 5.34 5.62 5.14
C ALA A 112 3.84 5.93 4.97
N ASP A 113 3.14 5.13 4.16
CA ASP A 113 1.68 5.19 4.02
C ASP A 113 0.95 4.98 5.35
N SER A 114 1.32 3.93 6.09
CA SER A 114 0.70 3.61 7.38
C SER A 114 1.01 4.68 8.43
N VAL A 115 2.22 5.23 8.45
CA VAL A 115 2.57 6.34 9.36
C VAL A 115 1.72 7.57 9.06
N LEU A 116 1.62 7.98 7.79
CA LEU A 116 0.85 9.16 7.41
C LEU A 116 -0.65 9.04 7.72
N HIS A 117 -1.26 7.88 7.46
CA HIS A 117 -2.70 7.70 7.61
C HIS A 117 -3.14 7.30 9.03
N ARG A 118 -2.26 6.66 9.82
CA ARG A 118 -2.68 5.97 11.05
C ARG A 118 -2.01 6.53 12.31
N LEU A 119 -0.86 7.19 12.21
CA LEU A 119 -0.17 7.72 13.39
C LEU A 119 -0.99 8.78 14.12
N ALA A 120 -1.60 9.71 13.37
CA ALA A 120 -2.42 10.78 13.96
C ALA A 120 -3.69 10.24 14.64
N PRO A 121 -4.52 9.38 13.99
CA PRO A 121 -5.65 8.72 14.66
C PRO A 121 -5.25 7.94 15.91
N LEU A 122 -4.15 7.17 15.85
CA LEU A 122 -3.64 6.40 16.98
C LEU A 122 -3.18 7.30 18.13
N TRP A 123 -2.49 8.40 17.82
CA TRP A 123 -2.03 9.37 18.81
C TRP A 123 -3.20 10.08 19.50
N VAL A 124 -4.22 10.50 18.74
CA VAL A 124 -5.41 11.13 19.30
C VAL A 124 -6.22 10.13 20.11
N GLY A 125 -6.37 8.88 19.63
CA GLY A 125 -7.02 7.80 20.34
C GLY A 125 -6.34 7.44 21.66
N ALA A 126 -5.01 7.56 21.72
CA ALA A 126 -4.24 7.42 22.96
C ALA A 126 -4.61 8.47 24.01
N ARG A 127 -5.17 9.62 23.64
CA ARG A 127 -5.59 10.66 24.58
C ARG A 127 -7.06 10.52 25.00
N GLY A 128 -7.82 9.63 24.37
CA GLY A 128 -9.22 9.36 24.69
C GLY A 128 -9.40 8.58 26.00
N LEU A 129 -10.49 8.84 26.71
CA LEU A 129 -10.88 8.10 27.92
C LEU A 129 -11.60 6.78 27.60
N GLU A 130 -12.17 6.67 26.40
CA GLU A 130 -12.95 5.51 25.94
C GLU A 130 -12.28 4.82 24.76
N PHE A 131 -12.22 3.50 24.81
CA PHE A 131 -11.62 2.67 23.78
C PHE A 131 -12.67 2.26 22.74
N THR A 132 -12.41 2.52 21.46
CA THR A 132 -13.26 2.08 20.35
C THR A 132 -12.59 0.99 19.52
N TRP A 133 -13.40 0.10 18.95
CA TRP A 133 -12.94 -0.98 18.06
C TRP A 133 -12.34 -0.46 16.75
N ASP A 134 -12.61 0.79 16.39
CA ASP A 134 -12.11 1.41 15.16
C ASP A 134 -10.59 1.45 15.11
N TYR A 135 -9.91 1.64 16.24
CA TYR A 135 -8.44 1.64 16.28
C TYR A 135 -7.84 0.25 16.02
N ILE A 136 -8.50 -0.82 16.47
CA ILE A 136 -8.08 -2.19 16.15
C ILE A 136 -8.30 -2.47 14.66
N LEU A 137 -9.47 -2.09 14.14
CA LEU A 137 -9.81 -2.28 12.74
C LEU A 137 -8.87 -1.48 11.82
N GLN A 138 -8.48 -0.26 12.22
CA GLN A 138 -7.42 0.51 11.56
C GLN A 138 -6.05 -0.20 11.64
N GLY A 139 -5.74 -0.92 12.72
CA GLY A 139 -4.54 -1.75 12.77
C GLY A 139 -4.58 -2.91 11.75
N LEU A 140 -5.73 -3.57 11.61
CA LEU A 140 -5.93 -4.66 10.65
C LEU A 140 -5.89 -4.18 9.20
N GLU A 141 -6.53 -3.04 8.92
CA GLU A 141 -6.49 -2.35 7.64
C GLU A 141 -5.05 -1.96 7.25
N ALA A 142 -4.18 -1.66 8.23
CA ALA A 142 -2.74 -1.39 7.98
C ALA A 142 -2.03 -2.60 7.40
N ASN A 143 -2.35 -3.77 7.95
CA ASN A 143 -1.75 -5.03 7.53
C ASN A 143 -2.24 -5.43 6.13
N ALA A 144 -3.52 -5.19 5.82
CA ALA A 144 -4.05 -5.35 4.47
C ALA A 144 -3.31 -4.44 3.48
N ASN A 145 -3.15 -3.16 3.80
CA ASN A 145 -2.45 -2.19 2.94
C ASN A 145 -0.97 -2.48 2.79
N LEU A 146 -0.30 -3.00 3.82
CA LEU A 146 1.08 -3.49 3.72
C LEU A 146 1.19 -4.60 2.68
N VAL A 147 0.34 -5.61 2.77
CA VAL A 147 0.33 -6.75 1.84
C VAL A 147 0.02 -6.27 0.42
N LEU A 148 -1.00 -5.42 0.24
CA LEU A 148 -1.35 -4.86 -1.06
C LEU A 148 -0.22 -4.02 -1.66
N SER A 149 0.44 -3.18 -0.87
CA SER A 149 1.57 -2.36 -1.31
C SER A 149 2.76 -3.20 -1.75
N ILE A 150 3.10 -4.25 -0.99
CA ILE A 150 4.16 -5.20 -1.38
C ILE A 150 3.76 -5.94 -2.67
N SER A 151 2.50 -6.34 -2.80
CA SER A 151 1.99 -7.00 -4.01
C SER A 151 2.06 -6.08 -5.24
N LEU A 152 1.73 -4.80 -5.08
CA LEU A 152 1.85 -3.79 -6.15
C LEU A 152 3.31 -3.57 -6.54
N ALA A 153 4.22 -3.48 -5.56
CA ALA A 153 5.65 -3.38 -5.82
C ALA A 153 6.18 -4.63 -6.55
N ALA A 154 5.71 -5.82 -6.18
CA ALA A 154 6.05 -7.08 -6.84
C ALA A 154 5.60 -7.07 -8.31
N LEU A 155 4.34 -6.72 -8.57
CA LEU A 155 3.80 -6.60 -9.92
C LEU A 155 4.53 -5.52 -10.73
N GLY A 156 4.78 -4.35 -10.14
CA GLY A 156 5.56 -3.27 -10.75
C GLY A 156 6.98 -3.72 -11.12
N SER A 157 7.63 -4.53 -10.29
CA SER A 157 8.96 -5.09 -10.60
C SER A 157 8.93 -6.04 -11.81
N LEU A 158 7.86 -6.83 -11.97
CA LEU A 158 7.67 -7.69 -13.15
C LEU A 158 7.38 -6.87 -14.41
N ILE A 159 6.68 -5.75 -14.27
CA ILE A 159 6.35 -4.87 -15.39
C ILE A 159 7.62 -4.13 -15.86
N TRP A 160 8.29 -3.44 -14.94
CA TRP A 160 9.29 -2.42 -15.26
C TRP A 160 10.74 -2.92 -15.22
N LEU A 161 11.07 -3.84 -14.31
CA LEU A 161 12.45 -4.28 -14.14
C LEU A 161 12.73 -5.57 -14.92
N ARG A 162 11.73 -6.43 -15.05
CA ARG A 162 11.89 -7.74 -15.70
C ARG A 162 11.75 -7.65 -17.23
N LYS A 163 12.83 -7.99 -17.93
CA LYS A 163 12.87 -8.03 -19.41
C LYS A 163 12.18 -9.27 -19.98
N ASN A 164 12.45 -10.45 -19.44
CA ASN A 164 11.91 -11.72 -19.94
C ASN A 164 10.66 -12.13 -19.16
N LYS A 165 9.50 -12.11 -19.82
CA LYS A 165 8.20 -12.51 -19.27
C LYS A 165 7.35 -13.20 -20.33
N PRO A 166 6.55 -14.22 -19.96
CA PRO A 166 5.78 -14.97 -20.95
C PRO A 166 4.66 -14.09 -21.47
N LYS A 167 4.50 -14.04 -22.80
CA LYS A 167 3.56 -13.12 -23.47
C LYS A 167 2.13 -13.27 -22.93
N THR A 168 1.73 -14.48 -22.55
CA THR A 168 0.41 -14.79 -21.98
C THR A 168 0.17 -14.16 -20.60
N LEU A 169 1.21 -13.99 -19.77
CA LEU A 169 1.06 -13.43 -18.41
C LEU A 169 1.11 -11.91 -18.39
N ILE A 170 1.62 -11.26 -19.43
CA ILE A 170 1.70 -9.79 -19.51
C ILE A 170 0.34 -9.12 -19.23
N PRO A 171 -0.76 -9.43 -19.95
CA PRO A 171 -2.04 -8.77 -19.70
C PRO A 171 -2.57 -9.04 -18.28
N ILE A 172 -2.31 -10.23 -17.73
CA ILE A 172 -2.72 -10.59 -16.38
C ILE A 172 -1.99 -9.74 -15.34
N ILE A 173 -0.68 -9.55 -15.49
CA ILE A 173 0.13 -8.72 -14.59
C ILE A 173 -0.39 -7.27 -14.59
N TYR A 174 -0.66 -6.69 -15.76
CA TYR A 174 -1.19 -5.33 -15.87
C TYR A 174 -2.60 -5.21 -15.29
N ALA A 175 -3.48 -6.18 -15.54
CA ALA A 175 -4.82 -6.21 -14.97
C ALA A 175 -4.78 -6.26 -13.44
N CYS A 176 -3.97 -7.16 -12.86
CA CYS A 176 -3.76 -7.24 -11.42
C CYS A 176 -3.18 -5.95 -10.84
N ALA A 177 -2.20 -5.33 -11.49
CA ALA A 177 -1.62 -4.07 -11.05
C ALA A 177 -2.65 -2.93 -11.08
N GLY A 178 -3.48 -2.87 -12.12
CA GLY A 178 -4.58 -1.90 -12.23
C GLY A 178 -5.63 -2.06 -11.13
N ILE A 179 -6.01 -3.31 -10.82
CA ILE A 179 -6.94 -3.61 -9.73
C ILE A 179 -6.37 -3.14 -8.38
N VAL A 180 -5.11 -3.45 -8.08
CA VAL A 180 -4.48 -3.02 -6.82
C VAL A 180 -4.32 -1.50 -6.75
N ALA A 181 -3.92 -0.85 -7.85
CA ALA A 181 -3.77 0.60 -7.91
C ALA A 181 -5.09 1.36 -7.70
N THR A 182 -6.22 0.76 -8.09
CA THR A 182 -7.56 1.34 -7.93
C THR A 182 -8.25 0.94 -6.62
N MET A 183 -7.61 0.15 -5.76
CA MET A 183 -8.17 -0.26 -4.45
C MET A 183 -8.69 0.90 -3.60
N PRO A 184 -7.98 2.04 -3.45
CA PRO A 184 -8.49 3.17 -2.67
C PRO A 184 -9.81 3.75 -3.21
N SER A 185 -9.98 3.72 -4.53
CA SER A 185 -11.22 4.17 -5.18
C SER A 185 -12.35 3.15 -4.99
N ILE A 186 -12.03 1.86 -5.06
CA ILE A 186 -12.98 0.79 -4.77
C ILE A 186 -13.47 0.90 -3.32
N THR A 187 -12.57 1.11 -2.35
CA THR A 187 -12.93 1.19 -0.93
C THR A 187 -13.71 2.47 -0.63
N SER A 188 -13.38 3.59 -1.29
CA SER A 188 -14.21 4.82 -1.27
C SER A 188 -15.62 4.55 -1.77
N TYR A 189 -15.77 3.85 -2.90
CA TYR A 189 -17.09 3.48 -3.46
C TYR A 189 -17.87 2.55 -2.53
N LEU A 190 -17.23 1.52 -1.94
CA LEU A 190 -17.88 0.64 -0.98
C LEU A 190 -18.42 1.42 0.23
N ARG A 191 -17.63 2.36 0.75
CA ARG A 191 -18.01 3.17 1.92
C ARG A 191 -19.12 4.18 1.61
N ARG A 192 -18.97 4.95 0.52
CA ARG A 192 -19.84 6.10 0.21
C ARG A 192 -20.99 5.74 -0.73
N GLY A 193 -20.74 4.91 -1.73
CA GLY A 193 -21.73 4.49 -2.72
C GLY A 193 -22.67 3.40 -2.20
N LEU A 194 -22.10 2.37 -1.56
CA LEU A 194 -22.88 1.23 -1.03
C LEU A 194 -23.20 1.34 0.47
N GLY A 195 -22.69 2.38 1.15
CA GLY A 195 -22.95 2.61 2.58
C GLY A 195 -22.37 1.52 3.49
N TRP A 196 -21.28 0.84 3.09
CA TRP A 196 -20.70 -0.21 3.93
C TRP A 196 -20.05 0.38 5.19
N HIS A 197 -20.44 -0.16 6.34
CA HIS A 197 -19.80 0.17 7.61
C HIS A 197 -18.32 -0.24 7.63
N PHE A 198 -17.53 0.45 8.44
CA PHE A 198 -16.08 0.28 8.52
C PHE A 198 -15.61 -1.18 8.70
N PRO A 199 -16.19 -2.02 9.57
CA PRO A 199 -15.75 -3.41 9.72
C PRO A 199 -15.92 -4.24 8.45
N LYS A 200 -16.97 -4.00 7.65
CA LYS A 200 -17.21 -4.71 6.38
C LYS A 200 -16.17 -4.33 5.34
N VAL A 201 -15.79 -3.05 5.29
CA VAL A 201 -14.74 -2.56 4.38
C VAL A 201 -13.39 -3.17 4.75
N VAL A 202 -13.02 -3.19 6.03
CA VAL A 202 -11.76 -3.82 6.50
C VAL A 202 -11.75 -5.33 6.19
N GLY A 203 -12.88 -6.02 6.40
CA GLY A 203 -13.00 -7.43 6.03
C GLY A 203 -12.79 -7.69 4.53
N PHE A 204 -13.32 -6.80 3.67
CA PHE A 204 -13.09 -6.85 2.23
C PHE A 204 -11.62 -6.61 1.88
N GLU A 205 -10.98 -5.58 2.45
CA GLU A 205 -9.56 -5.29 2.21
C GLU A 205 -8.64 -6.43 2.66
N LEU A 206 -8.92 -7.05 3.80
CA LEU A 206 -8.19 -8.23 4.26
C LEU A 206 -8.32 -9.38 3.25
N PHE A 207 -9.55 -9.67 2.80
CA PHE A 207 -9.78 -10.71 1.81
C PHE A 207 -9.06 -10.43 0.49
N THR A 208 -9.20 -9.22 -0.07
CA THR A 208 -8.53 -8.85 -1.32
C THR A 208 -7.01 -8.85 -1.18
N SER A 209 -6.46 -8.44 -0.03
CA SER A 209 -5.02 -8.48 0.23
C SER A 209 -4.47 -9.90 0.18
N LEU A 210 -5.16 -10.89 0.75
CA LEU A 210 -4.75 -12.29 0.73
C LEU A 210 -4.82 -12.88 -0.69
N VAL A 211 -5.90 -12.59 -1.42
CA VAL A 211 -6.07 -13.01 -2.81
C VAL A 211 -4.95 -12.42 -3.68
N MET A 212 -4.68 -11.12 -3.54
CA MET A 212 -3.63 -10.45 -4.30
C MET A 212 -2.22 -10.92 -3.92
N ALA A 213 -1.97 -11.23 -2.65
CA ALA A 213 -0.72 -11.85 -2.22
C ALA A 213 -0.52 -13.20 -2.91
N PHE A 214 -1.55 -14.05 -2.94
CA PHE A 214 -1.48 -15.34 -3.62
C PHE A 214 -1.24 -15.19 -5.13
N ILE A 215 -2.02 -14.32 -5.80
CA ILE A 215 -1.87 -14.08 -7.25
C ILE A 215 -0.50 -13.52 -7.58
N SER A 216 -0.03 -12.51 -6.85
CA SER A 216 1.28 -11.89 -7.07
C SER A 216 2.42 -12.89 -6.87
N TRP A 217 2.31 -13.78 -5.86
CA TRP A 217 3.26 -14.87 -5.65
C TRP A 217 3.28 -15.85 -6.83
N GLN A 218 2.12 -16.31 -7.29
CA GLN A 218 2.02 -17.22 -8.44
C GLN A 218 2.60 -16.60 -9.72
N LEU A 219 2.27 -15.33 -10.00
CA LEU A 219 2.82 -14.60 -11.15
C LEU A 219 4.34 -14.43 -11.05
N PHE A 220 4.85 -14.09 -9.87
CA PHE A 220 6.28 -13.93 -9.65
C PHE A 220 7.03 -15.26 -9.84
N SER A 221 6.50 -16.35 -9.29
CA SER A 221 7.05 -17.71 -9.46
C SER A 221 7.00 -18.17 -10.92
N ALA A 222 5.88 -17.97 -11.60
CA ALA A 222 5.73 -18.34 -13.00
C ALA A 222 6.71 -17.59 -13.91
N CYS A 223 6.96 -16.31 -13.64
CA CYS A 223 7.96 -15.55 -14.38
C CYS A 223 9.40 -16.00 -14.07
N GLN A 224 9.69 -16.60 -12.90
CA GLN A 224 11.02 -17.08 -12.49
C GLN A 224 11.46 -18.38 -13.14
N ARG A 225 10.54 -19.21 -13.63
CA ARG A 225 10.90 -20.49 -14.26
C ARG A 225 11.64 -20.24 -15.58
N PRO A 226 12.82 -20.84 -15.81
CA PRO A 226 13.47 -20.78 -17.12
C PRO A 226 12.55 -21.44 -18.16
N TYR A 227 12.48 -20.85 -19.35
CA TYR A 227 11.83 -21.51 -20.48
C TYR A 227 12.69 -22.72 -20.83
N VAL A 228 12.11 -23.91 -20.67
CA VAL A 228 12.66 -25.16 -21.21
C VAL A 228 12.37 -25.19 -22.71
#